data_AF-A0A938N7H7-F1
#
_entry.id   AF-A0A938N7H7-F1
#
_cell.length_a   1.000
_cell.length_b   1.000
_cell.length_c   1.000
_cell.angle_alpha   90.00
_cell.angle_beta   90.00
_cell.angle_gamma   90.00
#
_symmetry.space_group_name_H-M   'P 1'
#
loop_
_entity.id
_entity.type
_entity.pdbx_description
1 polymer ?
#
loop_
_entity_poly.entity_id
_entity_poly.type
_entity_poly.pdbx_seq_one_letter_code
_entity_poly.pdbx_strand_id
1 'polypeptide(L)'
;MRTPLAAILLTAGTALAQNSVAVDLTGVSISSLSTNPPDVVRTSTATISPATGYLYAFNPIVRGTGLLGSLLIPTPTPLGDVLNTFVPGSYRTVFGAMRNPAGTLPARVTTLRVSGTFSGLSINLDLELSLLADGRAQAAIRRINKPIGLGLNVESGAATATIFLPNAPVVSEWHFDGDLRSVRQTGLAPASGPGLLRYLDDPAFGPILGGPGNTTTLPSPPTPHNITQAQSTFAPTSFFSIPPIAGNDATVYRVSPPRNAADPGNRTLSRGIGLALWPNTRDTWPDDKIGHWTFVWDLLIPASSFSTEWAAALIEDNHNNDEQADALIRMVAGAPTFGYQVQPGQYLATPAIQPDTWVRLALVSDGYRSGTGRVYANGALVGSTSGDWVYNSTKSTDPRFGDISTAQPLGTPVPAAQWNAWEQFPSPWAQAPNPTAAPMASTICLFADLMGRGEAFYVANMAFVDDTLTPAQVAALAGPDHRGIFFHELPPCPGQGPGACSRADWNEDGVIDFNDLLGFLNDFNALDPCADLNGDGVVDFNDFLEFLNIYNAGC
;
A
#
# COMPACT_ATOMS: atom_id res chain seq x y z
N MET A 1 -15.80 -37.29 69.91
CA MET A 1 -15.00 -36.36 69.08
C MET A 1 -15.03 -36.87 67.66
N ARG A 2 -15.81 -36.22 66.77
CA ARG A 2 -15.85 -36.53 65.34
C ARG A 2 -15.18 -35.36 64.61
N THR A 3 -14.07 -35.63 63.96
CA THR A 3 -13.31 -34.72 63.10
C THR A 3 -14.12 -34.43 61.82
N PRO A 4 -14.23 -33.17 61.36
CA PRO A 4 -14.91 -32.88 60.11
C PRO A 4 -13.98 -33.11 58.91
N LEU A 5 -14.52 -33.75 57.87
CA LEU A 5 -13.92 -33.85 56.54
C LEU A 5 -13.87 -32.44 55.92
N ALA A 6 -12.67 -31.94 55.64
CA ALA A 6 -12.49 -30.73 54.84
C ALA A 6 -12.68 -31.07 53.35
N ALA A 7 -13.69 -30.46 52.73
CA ALA A 7 -13.88 -30.50 51.29
C ALA A 7 -12.81 -29.63 50.61
N ILE A 8 -11.90 -30.27 49.87
CA ILE A 8 -10.98 -29.57 48.97
C ILE A 8 -11.79 -29.13 47.75
N LEU A 9 -12.15 -27.85 47.71
CA LEU A 9 -12.65 -27.20 46.49
C LEU A 9 -11.45 -27.06 45.55
N LEU A 10 -11.35 -27.96 44.56
CA LEU A 10 -10.47 -27.77 43.40
C LEU A 10 -11.01 -26.60 42.59
N THR A 11 -10.49 -25.40 42.83
CA THR A 11 -10.65 -24.28 41.89
C THR A 11 -9.89 -24.66 40.62
N ALA A 12 -10.62 -25.13 39.60
CA ALA A 12 -10.07 -25.25 38.26
C ALA A 12 -9.60 -23.84 37.84
N GLY A 13 -8.28 -23.62 37.86
CA GLY A 13 -7.71 -22.38 37.36
C GLY A 13 -8.18 -22.20 35.92
N THR A 14 -8.80 -21.06 35.63
CA THR A 14 -9.09 -20.66 34.25
C THR A 14 -7.79 -20.75 33.48
N ALA A 15 -7.70 -21.68 32.52
CA ALA A 15 -6.52 -21.81 31.69
C ALA A 15 -6.25 -20.45 31.04
N LEU A 16 -5.13 -19.83 31.39
CA LEU A 16 -4.76 -18.54 30.84
C LEU A 16 -4.52 -18.73 29.34
N ALA A 17 -5.20 -17.94 28.53
CA ALA A 17 -5.00 -17.96 27.09
C ALA A 17 -3.53 -17.59 26.76
N GLN A 18 -2.97 -18.30 25.78
CA GLN A 18 -1.55 -18.26 25.46
C GLN A 18 -1.21 -17.06 24.58
N ASN A 19 0.08 -16.70 24.50
CA ASN A 19 0.57 -15.69 23.56
C ASN A 19 0.71 -16.21 22.13
N SER A 20 0.58 -17.53 21.93
CA SER A 20 0.62 -18.17 20.62
C SER A 20 -0.32 -19.36 20.61
N VAL A 21 -0.86 -19.69 19.44
CA VAL A 21 -1.70 -20.85 19.22
C VAL A 21 -1.31 -21.52 17.91
N ALA A 22 -1.30 -22.85 17.91
CA ALA A 22 -0.98 -23.67 16.75
C ALA A 22 -2.18 -24.56 16.37
N VAL A 23 -2.50 -24.59 15.08
CA VAL A 23 -3.42 -25.54 14.48
C VAL A 23 -2.60 -26.64 13.85
N ASP A 24 -2.55 -27.81 14.49
CA ASP A 24 -1.85 -28.97 13.94
C ASP A 24 -2.50 -29.41 12.62
N LEU A 25 -1.69 -29.46 11.57
CA LEU A 25 -2.11 -29.86 10.23
C LEU A 25 -1.61 -31.26 9.87
N THR A 26 -0.91 -31.96 10.78
CA THR A 26 -0.38 -33.30 10.54
C THR A 26 -1.46 -34.26 10.05
N GLY A 27 -1.19 -34.95 8.94
CA GLY A 27 -2.11 -35.90 8.31
C GLY A 27 -3.24 -35.26 7.50
N VAL A 28 -3.28 -33.92 7.36
CA VAL A 28 -4.15 -33.26 6.37
C VAL A 28 -3.74 -33.68 4.97
N SER A 29 -4.70 -34.09 4.15
CA SER A 29 -4.43 -34.46 2.75
C SER A 29 -5.40 -33.80 1.78
N ILE A 30 -4.85 -33.36 0.66
CA ILE A 30 -5.55 -32.91 -0.53
C ILE A 30 -5.45 -34.02 -1.57
N SER A 31 -6.59 -34.62 -1.91
CA SER A 31 -6.67 -35.79 -2.80
C SER A 31 -6.10 -35.52 -4.19
N SER A 32 -5.26 -36.42 -4.71
CA SER A 32 -4.72 -36.36 -6.07
C SER A 32 -5.75 -36.71 -7.17
N LEU A 33 -6.90 -37.26 -6.80
CA LEU A 33 -7.86 -37.83 -7.76
C LEU A 33 -8.92 -36.83 -8.26
N SER A 34 -9.12 -35.71 -7.56
CA SER A 34 -10.08 -34.67 -7.94
C SER A 34 -9.36 -33.39 -8.33
N THR A 35 -9.86 -32.66 -9.33
CA THR A 35 -9.38 -31.30 -9.64
C THR A 35 -9.82 -30.29 -8.58
N ASN A 36 -10.98 -30.51 -7.97
CA ASN A 36 -11.59 -29.67 -6.95
C ASN A 36 -11.97 -30.52 -5.73
N PRO A 37 -11.01 -30.96 -4.90
CA PRO A 37 -11.32 -31.68 -3.67
C PRO A 37 -12.04 -30.77 -2.65
N PRO A 38 -12.70 -31.35 -1.63
CA PRO A 38 -13.31 -30.58 -0.55
C PRO A 38 -12.30 -29.71 0.21
N ASP A 39 -12.78 -28.60 0.78
CA ASP A 39 -12.03 -27.76 1.71
C ASP A 39 -11.48 -28.60 2.89
N VAL A 40 -10.28 -28.25 3.35
CA VAL A 40 -9.70 -28.82 4.57
C VAL A 40 -9.77 -27.78 5.68
N VAL A 41 -10.29 -28.18 6.85
CA VAL A 41 -10.36 -27.31 8.04
C VAL A 41 -9.85 -28.07 9.27
N ARG A 42 -9.07 -27.38 10.10
CA ARG A 42 -8.60 -27.84 11.42
C ARG A 42 -8.77 -26.72 12.43
N THR A 43 -8.94 -27.09 13.70
CA THR A 43 -9.07 -26.13 14.80
C THR A 43 -8.17 -26.55 15.95
N SER A 44 -7.48 -25.59 16.55
CA SER A 44 -6.59 -25.82 17.69
C SER A 44 -7.38 -26.30 18.91
N THR A 45 -6.69 -26.98 19.82
CA THR A 45 -7.20 -27.26 21.17
C THR A 45 -6.85 -26.14 22.14
N ALA A 46 -5.72 -25.46 21.93
CA ALA A 46 -5.30 -24.30 22.71
C ALA A 46 -6.01 -23.01 22.26
N THR A 47 -6.02 -22.02 23.15
CA THR A 47 -6.63 -20.71 22.95
C THR A 47 -5.59 -19.60 23.03
N ILE A 48 -5.77 -18.53 22.24
CA ILE A 48 -4.97 -17.30 22.25
C ILE A 48 -5.79 -16.13 22.83
N SER A 49 -5.11 -15.19 23.47
CA SER A 49 -5.75 -13.98 24.00
C SER A 49 -6.15 -13.01 22.87
N PRO A 50 -7.23 -12.22 23.05
CA PRO A 50 -7.47 -11.05 22.23
C PRO A 50 -6.28 -10.08 22.30
N ALA A 51 -5.87 -9.54 21.16
CA ALA A 51 -4.73 -8.64 21.04
C ALA A 51 -4.89 -7.69 19.85
N THR A 52 -4.12 -6.61 19.86
CA THR A 52 -4.14 -5.58 18.81
C THR A 52 -3.40 -5.99 17.53
N GLY A 53 -2.68 -7.11 17.54
CA GLY A 53 -2.06 -7.67 16.33
C GLY A 53 -1.65 -9.13 16.48
N TYR A 54 -1.57 -9.81 15.33
CA TYR A 54 -1.12 -11.21 15.23
C TYR A 54 -0.09 -11.41 14.10
N LEU A 55 1.04 -12.03 14.44
CA LEU A 55 1.95 -12.63 13.47
C LEU A 55 1.39 -14.00 13.09
N TYR A 56 1.51 -14.38 11.82
CA TYR A 56 1.09 -15.71 11.39
C TYR A 56 2.18 -16.44 10.62
N ALA A 57 2.12 -17.76 10.69
CA ALA A 57 2.83 -18.67 9.80
C ALA A 57 1.88 -19.79 9.35
N PHE A 58 1.82 -20.08 8.05
CA PHE A 58 1.10 -21.21 7.46
C PHE A 58 2.09 -22.01 6.60
N ASN A 59 3.13 -22.55 7.24
CA ASN A 59 4.22 -23.23 6.54
C ASN A 59 4.45 -24.66 7.05
N PRO A 60 3.45 -25.56 6.93
CA PRO A 60 3.65 -26.96 7.29
C PRO A 60 4.63 -27.66 6.33
N ILE A 61 5.14 -28.82 6.74
CA ILE A 61 5.92 -29.72 5.88
C ILE A 61 4.96 -30.59 5.07
N VAL A 62 5.03 -30.50 3.75
CA VAL A 62 4.19 -31.24 2.83
C VAL A 62 4.99 -32.23 1.99
N ARG A 63 4.36 -33.33 1.58
CA ARG A 63 4.83 -34.21 0.51
C ARG A 63 3.77 -34.29 -0.58
N GLY A 64 4.20 -34.30 -1.83
CA GLY A 64 3.30 -34.53 -2.95
C GLY A 64 2.85 -35.99 -3.06
N THR A 65 1.57 -36.19 -3.38
CA THR A 65 0.94 -37.50 -3.56
C THR A 65 0.35 -37.62 -4.97
N GLY A 66 0.10 -38.85 -5.42
CA GLY A 66 -0.26 -39.11 -6.82
C GLY A 66 0.91 -38.94 -7.77
N LEU A 67 0.69 -39.23 -9.06
CA LEU A 67 1.75 -39.26 -10.07
C LEU A 67 2.49 -37.92 -10.19
N LEU A 68 1.75 -36.81 -10.29
CA LEU A 68 2.34 -35.48 -10.44
C LEU A 68 2.87 -34.95 -9.11
N GLY A 69 2.13 -35.16 -8.02
CA GLY A 69 2.56 -34.67 -6.71
C GLY A 69 3.87 -35.30 -6.26
N SER A 70 4.00 -36.63 -6.33
CA SER A 70 5.23 -37.31 -5.91
C SER A 70 6.41 -37.04 -6.85
N LEU A 71 6.16 -36.59 -8.09
CA LEU A 71 7.22 -36.12 -8.99
C LEU A 71 7.69 -34.70 -8.65
N LEU A 72 6.75 -33.79 -8.39
CA LEU A 72 7.03 -32.38 -8.11
C LEU A 72 7.58 -32.16 -6.70
N ILE A 73 7.09 -32.93 -5.72
CA ILE A 73 7.43 -32.79 -4.29
C ILE A 73 7.73 -34.19 -3.73
N PRO A 74 8.85 -34.82 -4.16
CA PRO A 74 9.17 -36.22 -3.84
C PRO A 74 9.54 -36.44 -2.38
N THR A 75 10.06 -35.41 -1.72
CA THR A 75 10.50 -35.41 -0.33
C THR A 75 9.65 -34.46 0.51
N PRO A 76 9.63 -34.63 1.84
CA PRO A 76 8.98 -33.68 2.74
C PRO A 76 9.63 -32.31 2.59
N THR A 77 8.83 -31.30 2.30
CA THR A 77 9.30 -29.95 1.96
C THR A 77 8.37 -28.92 2.59
N PRO A 78 8.90 -27.84 3.19
CA PRO A 78 8.07 -26.72 3.66
C PRO A 78 7.17 -26.18 2.54
N LEU A 79 5.91 -25.88 2.86
CA LEU A 79 4.95 -25.37 1.89
C LEU A 79 5.45 -24.12 1.16
N GLY A 80 6.12 -23.20 1.85
CA GLY A 80 6.71 -22.00 1.25
C GLY A 80 7.76 -22.32 0.19
N ASP A 81 8.58 -23.35 0.39
CA ASP A 81 9.58 -23.78 -0.61
C ASP A 81 8.90 -24.41 -1.83
N VAL A 82 7.80 -25.15 -1.60
CA VAL A 82 6.95 -25.64 -2.70
C VAL A 82 6.35 -24.48 -3.48
N LEU A 83 5.83 -23.45 -2.81
CA LEU A 83 5.28 -22.28 -3.49
C LEU A 83 6.33 -21.54 -4.32
N ASN A 84 7.57 -21.45 -3.83
CA ASN A 84 8.69 -20.91 -4.60
C ASN A 84 8.95 -21.64 -5.92
N THR A 85 8.63 -22.95 -6.02
CA THR A 85 8.79 -23.68 -7.30
C THR A 85 7.76 -23.28 -8.34
N PHE A 86 6.60 -22.77 -7.91
CA PHE A 86 5.55 -22.29 -8.82
C PHE A 86 5.74 -20.83 -9.19
N VAL A 87 6.07 -19.99 -8.21
CA VAL A 87 6.29 -18.55 -8.39
C VAL A 87 7.44 -18.12 -7.48
N PRO A 88 8.60 -17.72 -8.03
CA PRO A 88 9.75 -17.26 -7.27
C PRO A 88 9.41 -16.20 -6.20
N GLY A 89 9.87 -16.42 -4.97
CA GLY A 89 9.65 -15.52 -3.84
C GLY A 89 8.30 -15.68 -3.15
N SER A 90 7.46 -16.64 -3.54
CA SER A 90 6.16 -16.91 -2.90
C SER A 90 6.26 -17.50 -1.50
N TYR A 91 7.45 -17.91 -1.03
CA TYR A 91 7.68 -18.29 0.36
C TYR A 91 7.22 -17.21 1.35
N ARG A 92 7.34 -15.92 0.98
CA ARG A 92 6.91 -14.79 1.81
C ARG A 92 5.40 -14.77 2.09
N THR A 93 4.60 -15.48 1.31
CA THR A 93 3.14 -15.45 1.40
C THR A 93 2.62 -16.26 2.58
N VAL A 94 3.33 -17.33 2.97
CA VAL A 94 2.99 -18.18 4.12
C VAL A 94 3.37 -17.59 5.48
N PHE A 95 3.87 -16.36 5.52
CA PHE A 95 4.15 -15.61 6.73
C PHE A 95 3.57 -14.20 6.62
N GLY A 96 3.30 -13.58 7.76
CA GLY A 96 2.94 -12.17 7.77
C GLY A 96 2.47 -11.66 9.10
N ALA A 97 1.88 -10.47 9.06
CA ALA A 97 1.42 -9.75 10.24
C ALA A 97 0.07 -9.08 9.94
N MET A 98 -0.79 -9.02 10.94
CA MET A 98 -2.13 -8.45 10.83
C MET A 98 -2.39 -7.49 12.00
N ARG A 99 -2.80 -6.26 11.70
CA ARG A 99 -3.34 -5.31 12.70
C ARG A 99 -4.79 -5.67 13.03
N ASN A 100 -5.09 -5.83 14.31
CA ASN A 100 -6.44 -6.02 14.86
C ASN A 100 -6.80 -4.84 15.79
N PRO A 101 -7.10 -3.64 15.27
CA PRO A 101 -7.24 -2.44 16.10
C PRO A 101 -8.27 -2.56 17.23
N ALA A 102 -9.33 -3.34 17.03
CA ALA A 102 -10.34 -3.57 18.06
C ALA A 102 -9.81 -4.33 19.29
N GLY A 103 -8.73 -5.09 19.13
CA GLY A 103 -8.18 -5.91 20.21
C GLY A 103 -9.12 -7.03 20.66
N THR A 104 -10.11 -7.39 19.84
CA THR A 104 -11.17 -8.36 20.17
C THR A 104 -11.09 -9.64 19.34
N LEU A 105 -11.78 -10.68 19.81
CA LEU A 105 -12.07 -11.90 19.05
C LEU A 105 -13.59 -12.02 18.80
N PRO A 106 -14.03 -12.69 17.71
CA PRO A 106 -13.21 -13.36 16.70
C PRO A 106 -12.45 -12.38 15.81
N ALA A 107 -11.36 -12.85 15.20
CA ALA A 107 -10.54 -12.06 14.28
C ALA A 107 -10.03 -12.95 13.15
N ARG A 108 -10.11 -12.51 11.89
CA ARG A 108 -9.55 -13.23 10.74
C ARG A 108 -8.13 -12.75 10.53
N VAL A 109 -7.13 -13.62 10.68
CA VAL A 109 -5.70 -13.22 10.66
C VAL A 109 -5.19 -13.06 9.25
N THR A 110 -5.53 -14.00 8.37
CA THR A 110 -5.20 -13.89 6.95
C THR A 110 -6.14 -14.75 6.13
N THR A 111 -6.44 -14.28 4.92
CA THR A 111 -7.04 -15.05 3.83
C THR A 111 -6.21 -14.75 2.61
N LEU A 112 -5.36 -15.69 2.22
CA LEU A 112 -4.42 -15.51 1.14
C LEU A 112 -4.76 -16.47 0.01
N ARG A 113 -4.89 -15.94 -1.19
CA ARG A 113 -4.90 -16.75 -2.40
C ARG A 113 -3.46 -16.98 -2.86
N VAL A 114 -3.06 -18.24 -2.96
CA VAL A 114 -1.82 -18.65 -3.60
C VAL A 114 -2.13 -19.32 -4.93
N SER A 115 -1.53 -18.81 -6.00
CA SER A 115 -1.65 -19.39 -7.32
C SER A 115 -0.32 -19.36 -8.07
N GLY A 116 -0.13 -20.29 -8.99
CA GLY A 116 1.07 -20.34 -9.81
C GLY A 116 1.02 -21.45 -10.84
N THR A 117 1.92 -21.40 -11.81
CA THR A 117 2.03 -22.41 -12.87
C THR A 117 3.46 -22.89 -12.99
N PHE A 118 3.65 -24.21 -12.99
CA PHE A 118 4.96 -24.85 -13.21
C PHE A 118 4.85 -25.90 -14.30
N SER A 119 5.66 -25.77 -15.36
CA SER A 119 5.62 -26.67 -16.53
C SER A 119 4.21 -26.88 -17.11
N GLY A 120 3.39 -25.82 -17.14
CA GLY A 120 2.01 -25.85 -17.64
C GLY A 120 0.96 -26.39 -16.66
N LEU A 121 1.35 -26.74 -15.43
CA LEU A 121 0.45 -27.17 -14.36
C LEU A 121 0.13 -26.01 -13.43
N SER A 122 -1.15 -25.66 -13.30
CA SER A 122 -1.59 -24.56 -12.44
C SER A 122 -2.18 -25.04 -11.11
N ILE A 123 -1.91 -24.30 -10.04
CA ILE A 123 -2.54 -24.49 -8.73
C ILE A 123 -3.17 -23.18 -8.27
N ASN A 124 -4.30 -23.27 -7.57
CA ASN A 124 -4.93 -22.16 -6.87
C ASN A 124 -5.52 -22.68 -5.55
N LEU A 125 -5.07 -22.12 -4.42
CA LEU A 125 -5.54 -22.46 -3.08
C LEU A 125 -5.78 -21.16 -2.32
N ASP A 126 -6.78 -21.14 -1.43
CA ASP A 126 -6.78 -20.14 -0.38
C ASP A 126 -6.30 -20.74 0.94
N LEU A 127 -5.35 -20.06 1.57
CA LEU A 127 -4.87 -20.34 2.91
C LEU A 127 -5.54 -19.36 3.86
N GLU A 128 -6.29 -19.89 4.84
CA GLU A 128 -7.01 -19.08 5.82
C GLU A 128 -6.55 -19.42 7.23
N LEU A 129 -6.27 -18.40 8.04
CA LEU A 129 -6.11 -18.52 9.48
C LEU A 129 -7.06 -17.53 10.18
N SER A 130 -7.94 -18.05 11.03
CA SER A 130 -8.94 -17.29 11.77
C SER A 130 -8.87 -17.61 13.26
N LEU A 131 -9.14 -16.64 14.12
CA LEU A 131 -9.28 -16.79 15.56
C LEU A 131 -10.76 -16.72 15.92
N LEU A 132 -11.27 -17.75 16.57
CA LEU A 132 -12.66 -17.91 16.95
C LEU A 132 -12.99 -17.10 18.22
N ALA A 133 -14.28 -16.91 18.49
CA ALA A 133 -14.74 -16.15 19.66
C ALA A 133 -14.30 -16.76 21.00
N ASP A 134 -14.02 -18.06 21.03
CA ASP A 134 -13.53 -18.79 22.21
C ASP A 134 -11.99 -18.80 22.34
N GLY A 135 -11.29 -18.07 21.48
CA GLY A 135 -9.82 -18.01 21.49
C GLY A 135 -9.13 -19.12 20.69
N ARG A 136 -9.83 -20.14 20.20
CA ARG A 136 -9.19 -21.17 19.37
C ARG A 136 -8.85 -20.63 17.98
N ALA A 137 -7.76 -21.10 17.38
CA ALA A 137 -7.44 -20.83 15.99
C ALA A 137 -8.03 -21.90 15.07
N GLN A 138 -8.49 -21.49 13.89
CA GLN A 138 -8.93 -22.34 12.80
C GLN A 138 -8.07 -22.06 11.58
N ALA A 139 -7.44 -23.11 11.04
CA ALA A 139 -6.70 -23.05 9.79
C ALA A 139 -7.48 -23.82 8.72
N ALA A 140 -7.58 -23.24 7.52
CA ALA A 140 -8.27 -23.87 6.41
C ALA A 140 -7.49 -23.72 5.10
N ILE A 141 -7.64 -24.72 4.24
CA ILE A 141 -7.26 -24.67 2.82
C ILE A 141 -8.56 -24.77 2.03
N ARG A 142 -8.91 -23.71 1.30
CA ARG A 142 -10.20 -23.58 0.62
C ARG A 142 -10.05 -23.35 -0.88
N ARG A 143 -11.16 -23.48 -1.61
CA ARG A 143 -11.26 -23.23 -3.07
C ARG A 143 -10.11 -23.89 -3.83
N ILE A 144 -9.80 -25.13 -3.45
CA ILE A 144 -8.67 -25.90 -3.97
C ILE A 144 -8.92 -26.23 -5.44
N ASN A 145 -8.14 -25.67 -6.34
CA ASN A 145 -8.11 -26.00 -7.76
C ASN A 145 -6.69 -26.43 -8.15
N LYS A 146 -6.58 -27.62 -8.74
CA LYS A 146 -5.32 -28.24 -9.12
C LYS A 146 -5.52 -29.28 -10.23
N PRO A 147 -4.47 -29.68 -10.97
CA PRO A 147 -4.55 -30.77 -11.92
C PRO A 147 -4.83 -32.13 -11.24
N ILE A 148 -5.44 -33.03 -12.01
CA ILE A 148 -5.53 -34.45 -11.64
C ILE A 148 -4.11 -35.03 -11.53
N GLY A 149 -3.88 -35.88 -10.54
CA GLY A 149 -2.59 -36.52 -10.28
C GLY A 149 -1.68 -35.71 -9.36
N LEU A 150 -1.96 -34.42 -9.12
CA LEU A 150 -1.29 -33.61 -8.10
C LEU A 150 -2.09 -33.72 -6.80
N GLY A 151 -1.55 -34.33 -5.77
CA GLY A 151 -2.09 -34.28 -4.40
C GLY A 151 -1.03 -33.79 -3.43
N LEU A 152 -1.45 -33.46 -2.22
CA LEU A 152 -0.58 -32.99 -1.14
C LEU A 152 -0.95 -33.72 0.16
N ASN A 153 0.04 -34.09 0.95
CA ASN A 153 -0.14 -34.58 2.30
C ASN A 153 0.75 -33.76 3.24
N VAL A 154 0.19 -33.27 4.33
CA VAL A 154 0.93 -32.61 5.39
C VAL A 154 1.52 -33.67 6.30
N GLU A 155 2.84 -33.84 6.24
CA GLU A 155 3.53 -34.83 7.07
C GLU A 155 3.73 -34.36 8.51
N SER A 156 3.95 -33.05 8.69
CA SER A 156 4.10 -32.43 10.01
C SER A 156 3.95 -30.92 9.93
N GLY A 157 3.80 -30.28 11.09
CA GLY A 157 3.77 -28.83 11.22
C GLY A 157 2.36 -28.27 11.43
N ALA A 158 2.29 -26.95 11.57
CA ALA A 158 1.09 -26.26 11.98
C ALA A 158 0.94 -24.92 11.26
N ALA A 159 -0.28 -24.39 11.27
CA ALA A 159 -0.49 -22.96 11.12
C ALA A 159 -0.47 -22.30 12.50
N THR A 160 0.23 -21.19 12.68
CA THR A 160 0.37 -20.52 13.97
C THR A 160 -0.08 -19.07 13.91
N ALA A 161 -0.66 -18.59 15.02
CA ALA A 161 -0.87 -17.18 15.29
C ALA A 161 -0.16 -16.83 16.60
N THR A 162 0.57 -15.73 16.63
CA THR A 162 1.29 -15.23 17.81
C THR A 162 0.96 -13.78 18.03
N ILE A 163 0.64 -13.40 19.27
CA ILE A 163 0.37 -12.02 19.66
C ILE A 163 1.62 -11.17 19.37
N PHE A 164 1.42 -10.03 18.71
CA PHE A 164 2.41 -8.96 18.66
C PHE A 164 1.75 -7.62 18.88
N LEU A 165 2.53 -6.65 19.34
CA LEU A 165 2.09 -5.27 19.46
C LEU A 165 2.47 -4.55 18.15
N PRO A 166 1.50 -4.21 17.29
CA PRO A 166 1.80 -3.46 16.07
C PRO A 166 2.21 -2.04 16.41
N ASN A 167 3.12 -1.49 15.60
CA ASN A 167 3.36 -0.06 15.56
C ASN A 167 2.11 0.68 15.08
N ALA A 168 2.00 1.96 15.45
CA ALA A 168 0.96 2.84 14.93
C ALA A 168 0.97 2.82 13.38
N PRO A 169 -0.19 3.01 12.73
CA PRO A 169 -0.24 3.19 11.29
C PRO A 169 0.66 4.35 10.85
N VAL A 170 1.34 4.15 9.72
CA VAL A 170 2.23 5.11 9.08
C VAL A 170 1.48 5.74 7.92
N VAL A 171 1.47 7.07 7.88
CA VAL A 171 0.87 7.87 6.80
C VAL A 171 1.99 8.56 6.04
N SER A 172 2.19 8.22 4.76
CA SER A 172 3.11 8.94 3.87
C SER A 172 2.30 9.82 2.92
N GLU A 173 2.72 11.07 2.70
CA GLU A 173 1.98 12.04 1.88
C GLU A 173 2.88 12.82 0.92
N TRP A 174 2.32 13.24 -0.21
CA TRP A 174 2.96 14.02 -1.27
C TRP A 174 2.05 15.17 -1.71
N HIS A 175 2.62 16.38 -1.80
CA HIS A 175 1.90 17.59 -2.23
C HIS A 175 2.17 18.00 -3.69
N PHE A 176 2.80 17.14 -4.50
CA PHE A 176 3.11 17.35 -5.93
C PHE A 176 3.42 18.81 -6.35
N ASP A 177 4.09 19.58 -5.49
CA ASP A 177 4.39 20.99 -5.68
C ASP A 177 5.76 21.14 -6.36
N GLY A 178 5.82 20.70 -7.62
CA GLY A 178 7.00 20.82 -8.46
C GLY A 178 7.88 19.59 -8.55
N ASP A 179 7.72 18.60 -7.65
CA ASP A 179 8.48 17.35 -7.70
C ASP A 179 7.74 16.15 -7.05
N LEU A 180 8.45 15.01 -6.94
CA LEU A 180 7.95 13.74 -6.39
C LEU A 180 8.34 13.48 -4.93
N ARG A 181 8.95 14.45 -4.24
CA ARG A 181 9.36 14.30 -2.84
C ARG A 181 8.13 14.28 -1.93
N SER A 182 8.14 13.40 -0.93
CA SER A 182 7.10 13.42 0.11
C SER A 182 7.22 14.66 1.00
N VAL A 183 6.16 14.99 1.72
CA VAL A 183 6.16 16.07 2.72
C VAL A 183 7.20 15.86 3.82
N ARG A 184 7.64 14.61 4.04
CA ARG A 184 8.76 14.30 4.91
C ARG A 184 10.09 14.71 4.31
N GLN A 185 10.31 14.40 3.02
CA GLN A 185 11.56 14.71 2.31
C GLN A 185 11.76 16.21 2.07
N THR A 186 10.66 16.96 1.94
CA THR A 186 10.71 18.43 1.85
C THR A 186 10.91 19.09 3.21
N GLY A 187 10.72 18.34 4.31
CA GLY A 187 10.77 18.86 5.68
C GLY A 187 9.47 19.49 6.18
N LEU A 188 8.44 19.57 5.33
CA LEU A 188 7.13 20.15 5.67
C LEU A 188 6.45 19.40 6.83
N ALA A 189 6.49 18.06 6.81
CA ALA A 189 5.93 17.24 7.87
C ALA A 189 6.89 16.09 8.22
N PRO A 190 7.84 16.30 9.14
CA PRO A 190 8.79 15.26 9.56
C PRO A 190 8.13 14.02 10.17
N ALA A 191 6.90 14.16 10.67
CA ALA A 191 6.08 13.07 11.20
C ALA A 191 5.46 12.17 10.10
N SER A 192 5.46 12.61 8.84
CA SER A 192 5.04 11.76 7.72
C SER A 192 5.94 10.52 7.60
N GLY A 193 5.34 9.47 7.05
CA GLY A 193 5.98 8.20 6.75
C GLY A 193 7.14 8.35 5.76
N PRO A 194 8.04 7.37 5.72
CA PRO A 194 9.26 7.41 4.93
C PRO A 194 9.05 7.01 3.47
N GLY A 195 7.81 6.96 2.98
CA GLY A 195 7.48 6.54 1.62
C GLY A 195 8.14 7.43 0.57
N LEU A 196 8.55 6.81 -0.54
CA LEU A 196 9.26 7.47 -1.65
C LEU A 196 8.55 7.19 -2.98
N LEU A 197 8.61 8.17 -3.90
CA LEU A 197 8.17 8.02 -5.28
C LEU A 197 9.35 8.19 -6.25
N ARG A 198 9.35 7.41 -7.33
CA ARG A 198 10.23 7.58 -8.50
C ARG A 198 9.45 7.31 -9.79
N TYR A 199 9.99 7.73 -10.93
CA TYR A 199 9.48 7.30 -12.23
C TYR A 199 9.74 5.81 -12.42
N LEU A 200 8.76 5.08 -12.93
CA LEU A 200 8.85 3.63 -13.06
C LEU A 200 9.89 3.21 -14.13
N ASP A 201 10.13 4.08 -15.11
CA ASP A 201 11.13 3.95 -16.18
C ASP A 201 12.43 4.73 -15.90
N ASP A 202 12.74 4.97 -14.64
CA ASP A 202 13.99 5.62 -14.24
C ASP A 202 15.22 4.80 -14.68
N PRO A 203 16.19 5.40 -15.43
CA PRO A 203 17.40 4.72 -15.87
C PRO A 203 18.22 4.09 -14.74
N ALA A 204 18.12 4.63 -13.52
CA ALA A 204 18.81 4.09 -12.34
C ALA A 204 18.43 2.62 -12.10
N PHE A 205 17.19 2.23 -12.39
CA PHE A 205 16.71 0.86 -12.16
C PHE A 205 17.25 -0.17 -13.15
N GLY A 206 17.99 0.26 -14.18
CA GLY A 206 18.49 -0.60 -15.24
C GLY A 206 17.38 -1.02 -16.21
N PRO A 207 17.63 -2.05 -17.04
CA PRO A 207 16.68 -2.45 -18.08
C PRO A 207 15.31 -2.82 -17.54
N ILE A 208 14.25 -2.30 -18.17
CA ILE A 208 12.85 -2.59 -17.83
C ILE A 208 12.52 -4.03 -18.26
N LEU A 209 12.12 -4.85 -17.29
CA LEU A 209 11.65 -6.23 -17.53
C LEU A 209 10.17 -6.25 -17.94
N GLY A 210 9.68 -7.43 -18.33
CA GLY A 210 8.26 -7.72 -18.30
C GLY A 210 7.56 -7.65 -19.65
N GLY A 211 6.24 -7.47 -19.61
CA GLY A 211 5.35 -7.44 -20.77
C GLY A 211 4.29 -8.55 -20.72
N PRO A 212 3.21 -8.45 -21.54
CA PRO A 212 2.09 -9.38 -21.42
C PRO A 212 2.55 -10.84 -21.61
N GLY A 213 2.39 -11.65 -20.55
CA GLY A 213 2.78 -13.06 -20.56
C GLY A 213 4.28 -13.33 -20.44
N ASN A 214 5.10 -12.32 -20.10
CA ASN A 214 6.55 -12.49 -19.97
C ASN A 214 7.18 -11.53 -18.96
N THR A 215 6.94 -11.82 -17.69
CA THR A 215 7.27 -11.01 -16.52
C THR A 215 8.77 -10.85 -16.24
N THR A 216 9.60 -11.79 -16.73
CA THR A 216 11.02 -11.89 -16.35
C THR A 216 12.00 -11.79 -17.51
N THR A 217 11.55 -11.44 -18.73
CA THR A 217 12.48 -11.28 -19.86
C THR A 217 12.64 -9.84 -20.27
N LEU A 218 13.80 -9.58 -20.89
CA LEU A 218 14.10 -8.30 -21.51
C LEU A 218 13.41 -8.23 -22.87
N PRO A 219 12.61 -7.18 -23.14
CA PRO A 219 12.06 -6.99 -24.46
C PRO A 219 13.12 -6.75 -25.52
N SER A 220 12.79 -7.14 -26.76
CA SER A 220 13.54 -6.78 -27.96
C SER A 220 12.57 -6.13 -28.96
N PRO A 221 12.73 -4.84 -29.28
CA PRO A 221 13.73 -3.91 -28.73
C PRO A 221 13.49 -3.56 -27.24
N PRO A 222 14.52 -3.10 -26.50
CA PRO A 222 14.35 -2.65 -25.12
C PRO A 222 13.36 -1.50 -24.99
N THR A 223 12.66 -1.43 -23.86
CA THR A 223 11.78 -0.31 -23.56
C THR A 223 12.59 0.95 -23.24
N PRO A 224 12.22 2.11 -23.80
CA PRO A 224 12.91 3.37 -23.51
C PRO A 224 12.70 3.82 -22.07
N HIS A 225 13.68 4.55 -21.56
CA HIS A 225 13.64 5.21 -20.26
C HIS A 225 13.21 6.69 -20.39
N ASN A 226 12.88 7.31 -19.25
CA ASN A 226 12.53 8.74 -19.13
C ASN A 226 11.29 9.20 -19.93
N ILE A 227 10.49 8.26 -20.45
CA ILE A 227 9.23 8.55 -21.12
C ILE A 227 8.22 9.11 -20.13
N THR A 228 8.09 8.52 -18.93
CA THR A 228 7.13 9.03 -17.93
C THR A 228 7.46 10.47 -17.56
N GLN A 229 8.72 10.76 -17.24
CA GLN A 229 9.15 12.11 -16.89
C GLN A 229 8.93 13.10 -18.04
N ALA A 230 9.28 12.72 -19.28
CA ALA A 230 9.10 13.58 -20.45
C ALA A 230 7.63 13.88 -20.78
N GLN A 231 6.71 12.99 -20.41
CA GLN A 231 5.27 13.13 -20.66
C GLN A 231 4.49 13.76 -19.50
N SER A 232 5.12 13.83 -18.32
CA SER A 232 4.54 14.41 -17.13
C SER A 232 4.93 15.88 -16.97
N THR A 233 4.19 16.64 -16.18
CA THR A 233 4.51 18.05 -15.93
C THR A 233 3.99 18.49 -14.58
N PHE A 234 4.77 19.28 -13.86
CA PHE A 234 4.32 20.02 -12.69
C PHE A 234 4.08 21.47 -13.08
N ALA A 235 2.88 21.98 -12.84
CA ALA A 235 2.57 23.39 -13.06
C ALA A 235 1.31 23.80 -12.28
N PRO A 236 1.08 25.11 -12.06
CA PRO A 236 -0.15 25.63 -11.49
C PRO A 236 -1.40 25.22 -12.28
N THR A 237 -2.55 25.12 -11.62
CA THR A 237 -3.84 24.82 -12.28
C THR A 237 -4.15 25.76 -13.44
N SER A 238 -3.80 27.05 -13.33
CA SER A 238 -3.98 28.06 -14.37
C SER A 238 -3.15 27.78 -15.63
N PHE A 239 -1.95 27.23 -15.48
CA PHE A 239 -1.11 26.82 -16.62
C PHE A 239 -1.80 25.75 -17.46
N PHE A 240 -2.48 24.81 -16.81
CA PHE A 240 -3.23 23.76 -17.50
C PHE A 240 -4.65 24.19 -17.91
N SER A 241 -5.07 25.40 -17.56
CA SER A 241 -6.45 25.88 -17.76
C SER A 241 -7.49 24.96 -17.12
N ILE A 242 -7.17 24.38 -15.95
CA ILE A 242 -8.10 23.58 -15.14
C ILE A 242 -8.56 24.39 -13.92
N PRO A 243 -9.71 24.05 -13.32
CA PRO A 243 -10.20 24.77 -12.15
C PRO A 243 -9.23 24.74 -10.97
N PRO A 244 -9.18 25.83 -10.18
CA PRO A 244 -8.39 25.88 -8.97
C PRO A 244 -8.90 24.88 -7.93
N ILE A 245 -8.01 24.34 -7.10
CA ILE A 245 -8.36 23.42 -6.03
C ILE A 245 -8.70 24.21 -4.77
N ALA A 246 -9.93 24.03 -4.27
CA ALA A 246 -10.48 24.83 -3.16
C ALA A 246 -10.34 26.36 -3.38
N GLY A 247 -10.39 26.81 -4.64
CA GLY A 247 -10.25 28.23 -5.00
C GLY A 247 -8.80 28.73 -5.17
N ASN A 248 -7.80 27.88 -4.94
CA ASN A 248 -6.38 28.24 -5.04
C ASN A 248 -5.73 27.71 -6.32
N ASP A 249 -4.87 28.53 -6.93
CA ASP A 249 -4.08 28.17 -8.10
C ASP A 249 -2.81 27.40 -7.69
N ALA A 250 -2.99 26.15 -7.29
CA ALA A 250 -1.90 25.32 -6.78
C ALA A 250 -1.14 24.61 -7.90
N THR A 251 0.15 24.34 -7.68
CA THR A 251 0.92 23.42 -8.52
C THR A 251 0.34 22.01 -8.39
N VAL A 252 0.20 21.33 -9.52
CA VAL A 252 -0.30 19.94 -9.56
C VAL A 252 0.56 19.11 -10.49
N TYR A 253 0.52 17.79 -10.30
CA TYR A 253 1.15 16.82 -11.18
C TYR A 253 0.20 16.41 -12.30
N ARG A 254 0.54 16.75 -13.55
CA ARG A 254 -0.07 16.15 -14.74
C ARG A 254 0.54 14.78 -14.98
N VAL A 255 -0.26 13.75 -14.78
CA VAL A 255 0.09 12.34 -14.92
C VAL A 255 0.34 11.99 -16.39
N SER A 256 1.42 11.28 -16.66
CA SER A 256 1.66 10.67 -17.97
C SER A 256 0.57 9.62 -18.26
N PRO A 257 -0.02 9.56 -19.47
CA PRO A 257 -0.81 8.39 -19.85
C PRO A 257 0.10 7.14 -19.78
N PRO A 258 -0.44 5.94 -19.47
CA PRO A 258 0.34 4.70 -19.30
C PRO A 258 0.79 4.09 -20.65
N ARG A 259 1.24 4.94 -21.56
CA ARG A 259 1.74 4.57 -22.89
C ARG A 259 2.71 5.63 -23.39
N ASN A 260 3.59 5.24 -24.29
CA ASN A 260 4.41 6.19 -25.02
C ASN A 260 3.53 7.02 -25.97
N ALA A 261 3.38 8.31 -25.69
CA ALA A 261 2.57 9.25 -26.45
C ALA A 261 3.14 9.53 -27.85
N ALA A 262 4.43 9.26 -28.09
CA ALA A 262 5.04 9.35 -29.41
C ALA A 262 4.71 8.14 -30.31
N ASP A 263 4.27 7.01 -29.72
CA ASP A 263 3.84 5.80 -30.44
C ASP A 263 2.66 5.12 -29.71
N PRO A 264 1.49 5.77 -29.63
CA PRO A 264 0.39 5.34 -28.78
C PRO A 264 -0.27 4.03 -29.24
N GLY A 265 -0.02 3.57 -30.47
CA GLY A 265 -0.51 2.29 -31.00
C GLY A 265 0.33 1.09 -30.56
N ASN A 266 1.53 1.32 -30.04
CA ASN A 266 2.49 0.27 -29.74
C ASN A 266 2.45 -0.13 -28.25
N ARG A 267 1.60 -1.11 -27.94
CA ARG A 267 1.45 -1.65 -26.57
C ARG A 267 2.74 -2.21 -25.97
N THR A 268 3.73 -2.56 -26.80
CA THR A 268 5.01 -3.04 -26.27
C THR A 268 5.79 -1.94 -25.54
N LEU A 269 5.44 -0.67 -25.77
CA LEU A 269 6.01 0.54 -25.15
C LEU A 269 5.16 1.11 -24.00
N SER A 270 4.12 0.39 -23.54
CA SER A 270 3.32 0.78 -22.36
C SER A 270 3.95 0.34 -21.04
N ARG A 271 4.89 -0.60 -21.09
CA ARG A 271 5.57 -1.10 -19.90
C ARG A 271 6.47 -0.04 -19.27
N GLY A 272 6.58 -0.07 -17.95
CA GLY A 272 7.43 0.85 -17.19
C GLY A 272 6.97 2.30 -17.21
N ILE A 273 5.83 2.63 -17.81
CA ILE A 273 5.28 3.98 -17.81
C ILE A 273 4.42 4.18 -16.57
N GLY A 274 4.70 5.22 -15.79
CA GLY A 274 4.02 5.55 -14.54
C GLY A 274 5.00 5.86 -13.41
N LEU A 275 4.53 5.84 -12.17
CA LEU A 275 5.36 6.01 -10.99
C LEU A 275 5.52 4.68 -10.25
N ALA A 276 6.62 4.54 -9.51
CA ALA A 276 6.84 3.50 -8.53
C ALA A 276 6.77 4.11 -7.13
N LEU A 277 5.87 3.59 -6.30
CA LEU A 277 5.81 3.90 -4.87
C LEU A 277 6.52 2.81 -4.08
N TRP A 278 7.49 3.19 -3.25
CA TRP A 278 8.01 2.35 -2.18
C TRP A 278 7.44 2.85 -0.85
N PRO A 279 6.53 2.10 -0.19
CA PRO A 279 5.98 2.50 1.11
C PRO A 279 7.03 2.69 2.21
N ASN A 280 8.14 1.94 2.11
CA ASN A 280 9.28 1.99 3.03
C ASN A 280 8.90 1.77 4.51
N THR A 281 7.88 0.95 4.78
CA THR A 281 7.45 0.66 6.15
C THR A 281 8.07 -0.63 6.69
N ARG A 282 8.82 -1.39 5.88
CA ARG A 282 9.34 -2.72 6.24
C ARG A 282 10.31 -2.73 7.42
N ASP A 283 10.98 -1.61 7.69
CA ASP A 283 11.84 -1.46 8.86
C ASP A 283 11.04 -1.45 10.17
N THR A 284 9.77 -1.02 10.14
CA THR A 284 8.87 -0.95 11.30
C THR A 284 7.71 -1.94 11.24
N TRP A 285 7.44 -2.53 10.07
CA TRP A 285 6.41 -3.52 9.85
C TRP A 285 7.03 -4.90 9.54
N PRO A 286 6.68 -5.97 10.27
CA PRO A 286 7.39 -7.25 10.18
C PRO A 286 7.05 -8.11 8.96
N ASP A 287 6.00 -7.76 8.22
CA ASP A 287 5.56 -8.49 7.02
C ASP A 287 6.19 -7.88 5.74
N ASP A 288 6.51 -8.73 4.77
CA ASP A 288 7.01 -8.33 3.44
C ASP A 288 5.90 -7.75 2.54
N LYS A 289 4.69 -7.64 3.10
CA LYS A 289 3.44 -7.27 2.45
C LYS A 289 2.66 -6.37 3.40
N ILE A 290 1.85 -5.49 2.85
CA ILE A 290 0.90 -4.66 3.60
C ILE A 290 -0.49 -5.18 3.26
N GLY A 291 -1.08 -5.95 4.17
CA GLY A 291 -2.38 -6.60 3.97
C GLY A 291 -3.59 -5.69 4.17
N HIS A 292 -3.39 -4.55 4.82
CA HIS A 292 -4.39 -3.51 5.05
C HIS A 292 -3.77 -2.19 4.67
N TRP A 293 -4.40 -1.43 3.79
CA TRP A 293 -3.85 -0.15 3.37
C TRP A 293 -4.96 0.78 2.91
N THR A 294 -4.63 2.07 2.82
CA THR A 294 -5.50 3.08 2.25
C THR A 294 -4.70 3.98 1.32
N PHE A 295 -5.16 4.14 0.09
CA PHE A 295 -4.74 5.25 -0.76
C PHE A 295 -5.79 6.37 -0.72
N VAL A 296 -5.31 7.61 -0.75
CA VAL A 296 -6.14 8.80 -0.91
C VAL A 296 -5.49 9.67 -1.98
N TRP A 297 -6.29 10.18 -2.92
CA TRP A 297 -5.84 11.10 -3.97
C TRP A 297 -6.79 12.30 -4.04
N ASP A 298 -6.22 13.49 -4.19
CA ASP A 298 -6.94 14.64 -4.73
C ASP A 298 -6.67 14.70 -6.22
N LEU A 299 -7.67 14.32 -7.02
CA LEU A 299 -7.52 14.20 -8.47
C LEU A 299 -8.55 15.02 -9.23
N LEU A 300 -8.19 15.40 -10.45
CA LEU A 300 -9.07 16.02 -11.44
C LEU A 300 -8.87 15.32 -12.79
N ILE A 301 -9.97 14.86 -13.40
CA ILE A 301 -9.97 14.29 -14.74
C ILE A 301 -10.52 15.34 -15.70
N PRO A 302 -9.71 15.83 -16.67
CA PRO A 302 -10.18 16.85 -17.59
C PRO A 302 -11.24 16.28 -18.54
N ALA A 303 -12.15 17.12 -19.04
CA ALA A 303 -13.21 16.68 -19.96
C ALA A 303 -12.70 15.88 -21.17
N SER A 304 -11.51 16.21 -21.69
CA SER A 304 -10.86 15.49 -22.79
C SER A 304 -10.61 14.01 -22.43
N SER A 305 -10.02 13.75 -21.27
CA SER A 305 -9.76 12.40 -20.76
C SER A 305 -11.04 11.70 -20.32
N PHE A 306 -11.98 12.44 -19.72
CA PHE A 306 -13.29 11.95 -19.28
C PHE A 306 -14.19 11.50 -20.44
N SER A 307 -13.89 11.91 -21.67
CA SER A 307 -14.62 11.46 -22.87
C SER A 307 -14.17 10.09 -23.40
N THR A 308 -13.09 9.53 -22.85
CA THR A 308 -12.54 8.23 -23.25
C THR A 308 -13.08 7.10 -22.38
N GLU A 309 -13.02 5.85 -22.86
CA GLU A 309 -13.49 4.70 -22.06
C GLU A 309 -12.66 4.52 -20.77
N TRP A 310 -11.35 4.76 -20.82
CA TRP A 310 -10.43 4.51 -19.72
C TRP A 310 -9.81 5.82 -19.28
N ALA A 311 -10.51 6.54 -18.41
CA ALA A 311 -10.15 7.90 -18.05
C ALA A 311 -8.88 7.96 -17.20
N ALA A 312 -8.70 7.03 -16.24
CA ALA A 312 -7.52 7.01 -15.38
C ALA A 312 -7.17 5.58 -14.93
N ALA A 313 -5.89 5.23 -15.04
CA ALA A 313 -5.29 4.13 -14.31
C ALA A 313 -4.67 4.67 -13.02
N LEU A 314 -4.92 4.03 -11.89
CA LEU A 314 -4.50 4.54 -10.58
C LEU A 314 -3.45 3.65 -9.94
N ILE A 315 -3.73 2.36 -9.83
CA ILE A 315 -2.85 1.36 -9.22
C ILE A 315 -2.76 0.17 -10.16
N GLU A 316 -1.53 -0.29 -10.35
CA GLU A 316 -1.24 -1.67 -10.70
C GLU A 316 -0.47 -2.24 -9.51
N ASP A 317 -1.08 -3.23 -8.84
CA ASP A 317 -0.59 -3.72 -7.55
C ASP A 317 0.46 -4.82 -7.68
N ASN A 318 0.83 -5.17 -8.92
CA ASN A 318 2.08 -5.83 -9.22
C ASN A 318 3.27 -4.88 -9.03
N HIS A 319 4.43 -5.44 -8.72
CA HIS A 319 5.63 -4.67 -8.42
C HIS A 319 6.41 -4.27 -9.68
N ASN A 320 6.05 -4.78 -10.86
CA ASN A 320 6.78 -4.63 -12.11
C ASN A 320 5.90 -4.29 -13.33
N ASN A 321 4.67 -3.76 -13.16
CA ASN A 321 3.81 -3.30 -14.26
C ASN A 321 3.79 -4.25 -15.47
N ASP A 322 3.60 -5.53 -15.20
CA ASP A 322 3.56 -6.59 -16.20
C ASP A 322 2.17 -7.18 -16.40
N GLU A 323 1.17 -6.55 -15.79
CA GLU A 323 -0.25 -6.86 -15.94
C GLU A 323 -1.11 -5.61 -16.18
N GLN A 324 -2.41 -5.85 -16.24
CA GLN A 324 -3.40 -4.79 -16.31
C GLN A 324 -3.44 -3.99 -15.01
N ALA A 325 -3.62 -2.68 -15.08
CA ALA A 325 -4.01 -1.88 -13.92
C ALA A 325 -5.21 -2.49 -13.16
N ASP A 326 -5.01 -2.67 -11.86
CA ASP A 326 -6.00 -3.26 -10.96
C ASP A 326 -7.03 -2.25 -10.51
N ALA A 327 -6.64 -0.97 -10.36
CA ALA A 327 -7.53 0.15 -10.03
C ALA A 327 -7.70 1.11 -11.21
N LEU A 328 -8.92 1.21 -11.73
CA LEU A 328 -9.25 2.01 -12.92
C LEU A 328 -10.52 2.85 -12.70
N ILE A 329 -10.51 4.06 -13.26
CA ILE A 329 -11.71 4.86 -13.53
C ILE A 329 -12.08 4.66 -15.01
N ARG A 330 -13.27 4.10 -15.24
CA ARG A 330 -13.79 3.76 -16.56
C ARG A 330 -15.11 4.50 -16.81
N MET A 331 -15.27 5.00 -18.02
CA MET A 331 -16.50 5.65 -18.49
C MET A 331 -17.41 4.63 -19.17
N VAL A 332 -18.63 4.48 -18.65
CA VAL A 332 -19.64 3.58 -19.21
C VAL A 332 -20.88 4.41 -19.55
N ALA A 333 -21.17 4.54 -20.85
CA ALA A 333 -22.27 5.38 -21.34
C ALA A 333 -22.25 6.82 -20.79
N GLY A 334 -21.04 7.40 -20.66
CA GLY A 334 -20.83 8.76 -20.14
C GLY A 334 -20.88 8.87 -18.61
N ALA A 335 -21.13 7.78 -17.88
CA ALA A 335 -21.07 7.76 -16.42
C ALA A 335 -19.74 7.18 -15.93
N PRO A 336 -19.08 7.81 -14.94
CA PRO A 336 -17.84 7.31 -14.36
C PRO A 336 -18.12 6.10 -13.47
N THR A 337 -17.25 5.12 -13.57
CA THR A 337 -17.26 3.92 -12.74
C THR A 337 -15.85 3.64 -12.24
N PHE A 338 -15.74 3.06 -11.05
CA PHE A 338 -14.47 2.70 -10.44
C PHE A 338 -14.44 1.20 -10.11
N GLY A 339 -13.33 0.53 -10.39
CA GLY A 339 -13.10 -0.83 -9.95
C GLY A 339 -11.68 -1.01 -9.43
N TYR A 340 -11.55 -1.84 -8.40
CA TYR A 340 -10.29 -2.37 -7.91
C TYR A 340 -10.38 -3.90 -7.79
N GLN A 341 -9.47 -4.63 -8.44
CA GLN A 341 -9.40 -6.10 -8.42
C GLN A 341 -10.75 -6.79 -8.77
N VAL A 342 -11.52 -6.18 -9.67
CA VAL A 342 -12.83 -6.68 -10.14
C VAL A 342 -12.93 -6.54 -11.65
N GLN A 343 -13.85 -7.29 -12.26
CA GLN A 343 -14.07 -7.18 -13.70
C GLN A 343 -14.83 -5.89 -14.06
N PRO A 344 -14.65 -5.32 -15.27
CA PRO A 344 -15.30 -4.06 -15.67
C PRO A 344 -16.82 -4.01 -15.53
N GLY A 345 -17.51 -5.16 -15.59
CA GLY A 345 -18.95 -5.26 -15.38
C GLY A 345 -19.40 -5.14 -13.91
N GLN A 346 -18.46 -5.12 -12.97
CA GLN A 346 -18.67 -5.02 -11.52
C GLN A 346 -18.19 -3.69 -10.94
N TYR A 347 -17.78 -2.75 -11.79
CA TYR A 347 -17.31 -1.44 -11.34
C TYR A 347 -18.45 -0.66 -10.67
N LEU A 348 -18.11 0.07 -9.62
CA LEU A 348 -19.03 0.91 -8.86
C LEU A 348 -19.33 2.18 -9.64
N ALA A 349 -20.59 2.59 -9.72
CA ALA A 349 -20.93 3.92 -10.22
C ALA A 349 -20.41 4.99 -9.26
N THR A 350 -19.64 5.96 -9.77
CA THR A 350 -18.98 7.01 -8.97
C THR A 350 -19.40 8.41 -9.41
N PRO A 351 -20.68 8.79 -9.26
CA PRO A 351 -21.19 10.07 -9.80
C PRO A 351 -20.56 11.31 -9.17
N ALA A 352 -19.84 11.19 -8.06
CA ALA A 352 -19.07 12.29 -7.48
C ALA A 352 -17.85 12.69 -8.32
N ILE A 353 -17.33 11.78 -9.16
CA ILE A 353 -16.26 12.10 -10.12
C ILE A 353 -16.93 12.79 -11.31
N GLN A 354 -16.55 14.02 -11.61
CA GLN A 354 -17.10 14.79 -12.72
C GLN A 354 -15.95 15.37 -13.55
N PRO A 355 -16.16 15.60 -14.86
CA PRO A 355 -15.12 16.24 -15.67
C PRO A 355 -14.78 17.61 -15.10
N ASP A 356 -13.50 17.96 -15.17
CA ASP A 356 -12.96 19.26 -14.73
C ASP A 356 -13.33 19.61 -13.27
N THR A 357 -13.54 18.59 -12.42
CA THR A 357 -13.88 18.80 -11.01
C THR A 357 -12.90 18.02 -10.13
N TRP A 358 -12.35 18.70 -9.12
CA TRP A 358 -11.52 18.06 -8.11
C TRP A 358 -12.36 17.12 -7.24
N VAL A 359 -11.84 15.91 -7.00
CA VAL A 359 -12.44 14.91 -6.10
C VAL A 359 -11.38 14.27 -5.23
N ARG A 360 -11.70 14.09 -3.95
CA ARG A 360 -10.88 13.32 -3.00
C ARG A 360 -11.35 11.89 -3.05
N LEU A 361 -10.60 11.03 -3.73
CA LEU A 361 -10.91 9.62 -3.87
C LEU A 361 -10.09 8.82 -2.85
N ALA A 362 -10.74 7.99 -2.05
CA ALA A 362 -10.06 7.07 -1.14
C ALA A 362 -10.41 5.62 -1.47
N LEU A 363 -9.38 4.77 -1.59
CA LEU A 363 -9.51 3.32 -1.70
C LEU A 363 -8.94 2.70 -0.41
N VAL A 364 -9.82 2.12 0.40
CA VAL A 364 -9.46 1.42 1.64
C VAL A 364 -9.50 -0.09 1.38
N SER A 365 -8.34 -0.74 1.32
CA SER A 365 -8.23 -2.19 1.09
C SER A 365 -8.04 -2.96 2.39
N ASP A 366 -8.91 -3.93 2.62
CA ASP A 366 -8.84 -4.87 3.74
C ASP A 366 -8.55 -6.29 3.23
N GLY A 367 -7.42 -6.44 2.54
CA GLY A 367 -7.04 -7.65 1.81
C GLY A 367 -6.92 -8.91 2.68
N TYR A 368 -6.32 -8.81 3.87
CA TYR A 368 -6.11 -9.99 4.73
C TYR A 368 -7.35 -10.47 5.47
N ARG A 369 -8.16 -9.55 6.02
CA ARG A 369 -9.36 -9.92 6.77
C ARG A 369 -10.48 -10.24 5.81
N SER A 370 -11.00 -9.26 5.08
CA SER A 370 -12.22 -9.49 4.29
C SER A 370 -11.94 -9.86 2.83
N GLY A 371 -10.75 -9.54 2.31
CA GLY A 371 -10.50 -9.57 0.86
C GLY A 371 -11.38 -8.57 0.12
N THR A 372 -11.80 -7.50 0.79
CA THR A 372 -12.68 -6.47 0.24
C THR A 372 -12.04 -5.10 0.32
N GLY A 373 -12.38 -4.24 -0.65
CA GLY A 373 -12.04 -2.83 -0.66
C GLY A 373 -13.28 -1.98 -0.44
N ARG A 374 -13.10 -0.73 -0.03
CA ARG A 374 -14.15 0.28 0.07
C ARG A 374 -13.69 1.55 -0.62
N VAL A 375 -14.57 2.14 -1.42
CA VAL A 375 -14.29 3.34 -2.20
C VAL A 375 -15.10 4.49 -1.63
N TYR A 376 -14.44 5.61 -1.39
CA TYR A 376 -15.05 6.83 -0.91
C TYR A 376 -14.73 7.98 -1.87
N ALA A 377 -15.68 8.89 -2.05
CA ALA A 377 -15.48 10.14 -2.77
C ALA A 377 -15.91 11.29 -1.88
N ASN A 378 -15.00 12.26 -1.65
CA ASN A 378 -15.19 13.41 -0.75
C ASN A 378 -15.71 12.99 0.63
N GLY A 379 -15.09 11.95 1.21
CA GLY A 379 -15.46 11.39 2.52
C GLY A 379 -16.71 10.50 2.53
N ALA A 380 -17.53 10.48 1.47
CA ALA A 380 -18.74 9.66 1.40
C ALA A 380 -18.46 8.27 0.80
N LEU A 381 -19.01 7.21 1.41
CA LEU A 381 -18.89 5.85 0.89
C LEU A 381 -19.64 5.72 -0.45
N VAL A 382 -18.92 5.30 -1.49
CA VAL A 382 -19.50 4.93 -2.79
C VAL A 382 -19.96 3.48 -2.77
N GLY A 383 -19.11 2.57 -2.30
CA GLY A 383 -19.40 1.14 -2.29
C GLY A 383 -18.18 0.27 -1.98
N SER A 384 -18.30 -1.02 -2.26
CA SER A 384 -17.26 -2.02 -2.00
C SER A 384 -16.69 -2.62 -3.29
N THR A 385 -15.39 -2.88 -3.28
CA THR A 385 -14.65 -3.58 -4.35
C THR A 385 -14.04 -4.87 -3.79
N SER A 386 -13.23 -5.56 -4.59
CA SER A 386 -12.27 -6.52 -4.03
C SER A 386 -11.17 -5.77 -3.26
N GLY A 387 -10.44 -6.47 -2.40
CA GLY A 387 -9.30 -5.95 -1.68
C GLY A 387 -8.14 -6.94 -1.76
N ASP A 388 -6.92 -6.43 -1.89
CA ASP A 388 -5.71 -7.21 -1.89
C ASP A 388 -4.62 -6.56 -1.03
N TRP A 389 -3.51 -7.27 -0.84
CA TRP A 389 -2.30 -6.76 -0.22
C TRP A 389 -1.39 -6.08 -1.24
N VAL A 390 -0.44 -5.28 -0.76
CA VAL A 390 0.59 -4.65 -1.59
C VAL A 390 1.99 -4.99 -1.09
N TYR A 391 2.98 -4.84 -1.97
CA TYR A 391 4.37 -5.23 -1.73
C TYR A 391 5.14 -4.27 -0.80
N ASN A 392 5.97 -4.84 0.09
CA ASN A 392 6.80 -4.07 1.04
C ASN A 392 8.01 -4.89 1.53
N SER A 393 8.68 -5.67 0.68
CA SER A 393 9.70 -6.63 1.15
C SER A 393 11.03 -6.00 1.60
N THR A 394 11.35 -4.79 1.11
CA THR A 394 12.70 -4.25 1.23
C THR A 394 12.80 -3.32 2.43
N LYS A 395 13.79 -3.60 3.29
CA LYS A 395 14.23 -2.72 4.37
C LYS A 395 15.21 -1.70 3.83
N SER A 396 15.06 -0.43 4.21
CA SER A 396 16.03 0.61 3.84
C SER A 396 17.40 0.36 4.50
N THR A 397 17.39 -0.24 5.70
CA THR A 397 18.58 -0.50 6.51
C THR A 397 19.33 -1.80 6.16
N ASP A 398 18.67 -2.74 5.48
CA ASP A 398 19.23 -4.04 5.07
C ASP A 398 18.50 -4.50 3.79
N PRO A 399 18.82 -3.89 2.62
CA PRO A 399 18.12 -4.18 1.38
C PRO A 399 18.43 -5.59 0.89
N ARG A 400 17.38 -6.37 0.62
CA ARG A 400 17.48 -7.77 0.18
C ARG A 400 16.46 -8.09 -0.91
N PHE A 401 16.78 -9.08 -1.72
CA PHE A 401 15.83 -9.70 -2.63
C PHE A 401 14.83 -10.57 -1.87
N GLY A 402 13.64 -10.77 -2.44
CA GLY A 402 12.58 -11.57 -1.83
C GLY A 402 12.69 -13.08 -2.12
N ASP A 403 13.90 -13.60 -2.32
CA ASP A 403 14.21 -15.02 -2.57
C ASP A 403 14.32 -15.85 -1.27
N ILE A 404 13.45 -15.54 -0.31
CA ILE A 404 13.40 -16.23 0.97
C ILE A 404 13.03 -17.70 0.75
N SER A 405 13.72 -18.60 1.44
CA SER A 405 13.45 -20.04 1.47
C SER A 405 13.97 -20.63 2.77
N THR A 406 13.74 -21.92 3.01
CA THR A 406 14.35 -22.62 4.16
C THR A 406 15.87 -22.60 4.11
N ALA A 407 16.46 -22.70 2.91
CA ALA A 407 17.91 -22.61 2.74
C ALA A 407 18.45 -21.18 2.84
N GLN A 408 17.57 -20.18 2.65
CA GLN A 408 17.92 -18.77 2.59
C GLN A 408 16.88 -17.91 3.31
N PRO A 409 16.81 -18.00 4.65
CA PRO A 409 15.70 -17.42 5.42
C PRO A 409 15.66 -15.90 5.44
N LEU A 410 16.75 -15.23 5.04
CA LEU A 410 16.85 -13.77 5.01
C LEU A 410 16.72 -13.18 3.61
N GLY A 411 16.84 -13.97 2.54
CA GLY A 411 17.00 -13.46 1.18
C GLY A 411 18.42 -12.96 0.87
N THR A 412 18.72 -12.80 -0.41
CA THR A 412 20.03 -12.38 -0.94
C THR A 412 20.23 -10.89 -0.63
N PRO A 413 21.35 -10.47 -0.01
CA PRO A 413 21.67 -9.06 0.15
C PRO A 413 21.80 -8.34 -1.21
N VAL A 414 21.26 -7.12 -1.30
CA VAL A 414 21.57 -6.21 -2.41
C VAL A 414 22.95 -5.61 -2.16
N PRO A 415 23.92 -5.72 -3.08
CA PRO A 415 25.23 -5.08 -2.93
C PRO A 415 25.09 -3.57 -2.72
N ALA A 416 25.84 -2.99 -1.79
CA ALA A 416 25.75 -1.55 -1.47
C ALA A 416 25.96 -0.65 -2.70
N ALA A 417 26.86 -1.02 -3.61
CA ALA A 417 27.08 -0.28 -4.85
C ALA A 417 25.83 -0.28 -5.76
N GLN A 418 25.12 -1.41 -5.83
CA GLN A 418 23.88 -1.54 -6.59
C GLN A 418 22.74 -0.76 -5.91
N TRP A 419 22.62 -0.85 -4.59
CA TRP A 419 21.65 -0.07 -3.81
C TRP A 419 21.84 1.44 -3.98
N ASN A 420 23.09 1.91 -3.93
CA ASN A 420 23.43 3.30 -4.16
C ASN A 420 23.18 3.74 -5.60
N ALA A 421 23.41 2.86 -6.59
CA ALA A 421 23.10 3.14 -7.99
C ALA A 421 21.59 3.32 -8.23
N TRP A 422 20.76 2.71 -7.39
CA TRP A 422 19.30 2.93 -7.37
C TRP A 422 18.89 4.11 -6.49
N GLU A 423 19.84 4.92 -6.03
CA GLU A 423 19.64 6.03 -5.08
C GLU A 423 18.87 5.61 -3.83
N GLN A 424 19.18 4.41 -3.33
CA GLN A 424 18.55 3.84 -2.14
C GLN A 424 17.03 3.65 -2.31
N PHE A 425 16.59 3.25 -3.49
CA PHE A 425 15.22 2.86 -3.81
C PHE A 425 15.18 1.43 -4.37
N PRO A 426 14.24 0.55 -3.98
CA PRO A 426 14.16 -0.80 -4.52
C PRO A 426 13.76 -0.78 -5.99
N SER A 427 14.62 -1.31 -6.86
CA SER A 427 14.29 -1.38 -8.29
C SER A 427 13.11 -2.34 -8.51
N PRO A 428 12.03 -1.89 -9.20
CA PRO A 428 10.89 -2.74 -9.54
C PRO A 428 11.27 -3.84 -10.55
N TRP A 429 12.40 -3.66 -11.24
CA TRP A 429 12.90 -4.54 -12.30
C TRP A 429 13.94 -5.55 -11.80
N ALA A 430 14.38 -5.44 -10.55
CA ALA A 430 15.49 -6.23 -10.06
C ALA A 430 15.07 -7.61 -9.57
N GLN A 431 15.81 -8.62 -10.02
CA GLN A 431 15.69 -10.01 -9.61
C GLN A 431 16.94 -10.46 -8.86
N ALA A 432 16.76 -11.42 -7.94
CA ALA A 432 17.87 -12.02 -7.22
C ALA A 432 18.90 -12.59 -8.22
N PRO A 433 20.21 -12.38 -8.00
CA PRO A 433 21.27 -12.84 -8.90
C PRO A 433 21.56 -14.35 -8.70
N ASN A 434 20.51 -15.16 -8.69
CA ASN A 434 20.57 -16.61 -8.53
C ASN A 434 19.49 -17.29 -9.39
N PRO A 435 19.52 -18.62 -9.53
CA PRO A 435 18.59 -19.34 -10.41
C PRO A 435 17.10 -19.20 -10.05
N THR A 436 16.78 -18.83 -8.81
CA THR A 436 15.39 -18.57 -8.38
C THR A 436 14.86 -17.29 -9.04
N ALA A 437 15.72 -16.29 -9.25
CA ALA A 437 15.38 -15.00 -9.86
C ALA A 437 14.18 -14.30 -9.18
N ALA A 438 14.04 -14.45 -7.86
CA ALA A 438 12.91 -13.84 -7.15
C ALA A 438 13.01 -12.31 -7.20
N PRO A 439 11.89 -11.61 -7.41
CA PRO A 439 11.89 -10.16 -7.45
C PRO A 439 12.14 -9.58 -6.06
N MET A 440 12.60 -8.32 -6.03
CA MET A 440 12.56 -7.53 -4.79
C MET A 440 11.11 -7.48 -4.29
N ALA A 441 10.17 -7.03 -5.13
CA ALA A 441 8.74 -6.97 -4.78
C ALA A 441 8.52 -6.12 -3.53
N SER A 442 8.83 -4.83 -3.65
CA SER A 442 8.71 -3.82 -2.59
C SER A 442 8.07 -2.51 -3.06
N THR A 443 7.63 -2.46 -4.31
CA THR A 443 7.07 -1.29 -4.96
C THR A 443 5.63 -1.55 -5.38
N ILE A 444 4.87 -0.47 -5.53
CA ILE A 444 3.52 -0.44 -6.07
C ILE A 444 3.58 0.44 -7.32
N CYS A 445 3.03 -0.02 -8.44
CA CYS A 445 2.98 0.77 -9.65
C CYS A 445 1.79 1.73 -9.57
N LEU A 446 2.04 3.01 -9.77
CA LEU A 446 1.01 4.04 -9.80
C LEU A 446 0.90 4.60 -11.20
N PHE A 447 -0.33 4.89 -11.62
CA PHE A 447 -0.62 5.50 -12.91
C PHE A 447 -0.06 4.72 -14.10
N ALA A 448 -0.02 3.40 -13.95
CA ALA A 448 0.56 2.45 -14.88
C ALA A 448 -0.52 1.45 -15.32
N ASP A 449 -0.44 1.01 -16.58
CA ASP A 449 -1.25 -0.08 -17.13
C ASP A 449 -0.49 -0.66 -18.33
N LEU A 450 -0.09 -1.92 -18.27
CA LEU A 450 0.62 -2.55 -19.38
C LEU A 450 -0.22 -2.61 -20.66
N MET A 451 -1.56 -2.60 -20.53
CA MET A 451 -2.45 -2.57 -21.69
C MET A 451 -2.54 -1.17 -22.34
N GLY A 452 -1.94 -0.15 -21.71
CA GLY A 452 -1.92 1.23 -22.19
C GLY A 452 -3.23 2.00 -22.03
N ARG A 453 -4.16 1.50 -21.20
CA ARG A 453 -5.45 2.16 -20.93
C ARG A 453 -5.31 3.15 -19.77
N GLY A 454 -5.96 4.28 -19.91
CA GLY A 454 -5.80 5.43 -19.01
C GLY A 454 -5.45 6.65 -19.84
N GLU A 455 -5.85 7.83 -19.40
CA GLU A 455 -5.46 9.09 -20.04
C GLU A 455 -4.68 9.96 -19.06
N ALA A 456 -4.20 11.12 -19.53
CA ALA A 456 -3.61 12.11 -18.63
C ALA A 456 -4.69 12.70 -17.71
N PHE A 457 -4.38 12.85 -16.43
CA PHE A 457 -5.21 13.52 -15.45
C PHE A 457 -4.29 14.26 -14.46
N TYR A 458 -4.87 14.93 -13.47
CA TYR A 458 -4.14 15.78 -12.55
C TYR A 458 -4.27 15.26 -11.12
N VAL A 459 -3.17 15.33 -10.38
CA VAL A 459 -3.13 14.98 -8.96
C VAL A 459 -2.49 16.14 -8.21
N ALA A 460 -3.21 16.69 -7.22
CA ALA A 460 -2.68 17.73 -6.35
C ALA A 460 -1.97 17.10 -5.14
N ASN A 461 -2.66 16.16 -4.48
CA ASN A 461 -2.13 15.48 -3.30
C ASN A 461 -2.36 13.98 -3.40
N MET A 462 -1.47 13.21 -2.79
CA MET A 462 -1.65 11.78 -2.59
C MET A 462 -1.17 11.38 -1.20
N ALA A 463 -1.86 10.43 -0.58
CA ALA A 463 -1.42 9.81 0.66
C ALA A 463 -1.56 8.29 0.59
N PHE A 464 -0.65 7.61 1.28
CA PHE A 464 -0.65 6.17 1.51
C PHE A 464 -0.60 5.90 3.01
N VAL A 465 -1.54 5.08 3.50
CA VAL A 465 -1.59 4.60 4.88
C VAL A 465 -1.38 3.10 4.89
N ASP A 466 -0.47 2.59 5.72
CA ASP A 466 -0.22 1.15 5.87
C ASP A 466 -1.28 0.42 6.74
N ASP A 467 -2.50 0.97 6.81
CA ASP A 467 -3.65 0.39 7.50
C ASP A 467 -4.97 0.80 6.82
N THR A 468 -6.07 0.16 7.23
CA THR A 468 -7.42 0.52 6.80
C THR A 468 -7.95 1.68 7.61
N LEU A 469 -8.30 2.79 6.95
CA LEU A 469 -9.06 3.85 7.61
C LEU A 469 -10.51 3.41 7.89
N THR A 470 -11.03 3.83 9.04
CA THR A 470 -12.45 3.70 9.37
C THR A 470 -13.29 4.65 8.53
N PRO A 471 -14.59 4.39 8.33
CA PRO A 471 -15.48 5.32 7.61
C PRO A 471 -15.47 6.73 8.21
N ALA A 472 -15.40 6.85 9.54
CA ALA A 472 -15.34 8.14 10.22
C ALA A 472 -14.03 8.89 9.94
N GLN A 473 -12.90 8.18 9.90
CA GLN A 473 -11.61 8.78 9.53
C GLN A 473 -11.63 9.26 8.07
N VAL A 474 -12.15 8.47 7.13
CA VAL A 474 -12.25 8.88 5.72
C VAL A 474 -13.21 10.07 5.56
N ALA A 475 -14.33 10.07 6.27
CA ALA A 475 -15.26 11.20 6.27
C ALA A 475 -14.61 12.49 6.80
N ALA A 476 -13.75 12.38 7.81
CA ALA A 476 -13.01 13.51 8.37
C ALA A 476 -11.99 14.12 7.40
N LEU A 477 -11.57 13.39 6.36
CA LEU A 477 -10.71 13.93 5.30
C LEU A 477 -11.42 14.94 4.40
N ALA A 478 -12.76 15.04 4.45
CA ALA A 478 -13.54 15.98 3.64
C ALA A 478 -13.23 15.88 2.11
N GLY A 479 -13.29 17.01 1.40
CA GLY A 479 -12.99 17.10 -0.03
C GLY A 479 -11.52 17.49 -0.32
N PRO A 480 -11.18 17.72 -1.59
CA PRO A 480 -9.85 18.16 -1.99
C PRO A 480 -9.43 19.48 -1.35
N ASP A 481 -8.19 19.57 -0.93
CA ASP A 481 -7.56 20.80 -0.42
C ASP A 481 -6.13 20.84 -0.98
N HIS A 482 -5.75 21.96 -1.58
CA HIS A 482 -4.40 22.16 -2.11
C HIS A 482 -3.30 21.98 -1.08
N ARG A 483 -3.60 22.25 0.20
CA ARG A 483 -2.63 22.18 1.28
C ARG A 483 -2.29 20.76 1.72
N GLY A 484 -3.03 19.74 1.28
CA GLY A 484 -2.80 18.36 1.71
C GLY A 484 -4.06 17.60 2.13
N ILE A 485 -3.86 16.37 2.58
CA ILE A 485 -4.83 15.36 2.98
C ILE A 485 -4.77 15.11 4.48
N PHE A 486 -3.59 14.79 5.03
CA PHE A 486 -3.35 14.59 6.47
C PHE A 486 -2.44 15.66 7.04
N PHE A 487 -1.44 16.07 6.27
CA PHE A 487 -0.43 17.04 6.69
C PHE A 487 -0.64 18.35 5.95
N HIS A 488 -1.65 19.11 6.36
CA HIS A 488 -1.94 20.38 5.71
C HIS A 488 -0.74 21.32 5.86
N GLU A 489 -0.29 21.88 4.74
CA GLU A 489 0.43 23.13 4.75
C GLU A 489 -0.34 24.11 5.62
N LEU A 490 0.40 24.79 6.47
CA LEU A 490 -0.17 25.90 7.20
C LEU A 490 -0.77 26.84 6.16
N PRO A 491 -1.93 27.46 6.45
CA PRO A 491 -2.34 28.60 5.65
C PRO A 491 -1.13 29.52 5.48
N PRO A 492 -0.95 30.16 4.30
CA PRO A 492 0.05 31.21 4.20
C PRO A 492 -0.15 32.11 5.41
N CYS A 493 0.89 32.18 6.24
CA CYS A 493 0.74 32.85 7.51
C CYS A 493 0.40 34.30 7.22
N PRO A 494 -0.53 34.89 7.98
CA PRO A 494 -0.91 36.26 7.72
C PRO A 494 0.34 37.13 7.65
N GLY A 495 0.55 37.78 6.50
CA GLY A 495 1.75 38.56 6.26
C GLY A 495 2.95 37.86 5.60
N GLN A 496 2.84 36.61 5.14
CA GLN A 496 3.89 35.96 4.34
C GLN A 496 3.95 36.39 2.87
N GLY A 497 3.32 37.52 2.51
CA GLY A 497 3.51 38.13 1.21
C GLY A 497 4.99 38.37 0.85
N PRO A 498 5.31 38.60 -0.43
CA PRO A 498 6.67 38.92 -0.87
C PRO A 498 7.08 40.34 -0.41
N GLY A 499 7.54 40.47 0.84
CA GLY A 499 8.12 41.70 1.38
C GLY A 499 8.22 41.70 2.92
N ALA A 500 9.13 42.52 3.47
CA ALA A 500 9.17 42.77 4.91
C ALA A 500 7.87 43.45 5.40
N CYS A 501 7.27 44.24 4.51
CA CYS A 501 5.96 44.88 4.69
C CYS A 501 4.84 43.93 5.08
N SER A 502 4.69 42.83 4.33
CA SER A 502 3.61 41.90 4.57
C SER A 502 3.77 41.25 5.93
N ARG A 503 4.99 40.95 6.39
CA ARG A 503 5.19 40.27 7.69
C ARG A 503 4.77 41.10 8.91
N ALA A 504 4.64 42.42 8.76
CA ALA A 504 4.10 43.31 9.79
C ALA A 504 2.60 43.60 9.63
N ASP A 505 2.03 43.40 8.44
CA ASP A 505 0.60 43.51 8.11
C ASP A 505 -0.06 42.13 8.33
N TRP A 506 -0.18 41.75 9.60
CA TRP A 506 -0.64 40.45 10.07
C TRP A 506 -2.14 40.21 9.85
N ASN A 507 -2.96 41.23 9.61
CA ASN A 507 -4.37 41.01 9.29
C ASN A 507 -4.65 41.13 7.77
N GLU A 508 -3.61 41.43 6.98
CA GLU A 508 -3.62 41.62 5.53
C GLU A 508 -4.60 42.70 5.04
N ASP A 509 -4.83 43.73 5.85
CA ASP A 509 -5.72 44.85 5.49
C ASP A 509 -5.00 45.98 4.72
N GLY A 510 -3.68 45.87 4.57
CA GLY A 510 -2.84 46.81 3.84
C GLY A 510 -2.30 47.95 4.71
N VAL A 511 -2.56 47.95 6.03
CA VAL A 511 -2.14 48.98 6.96
C VAL A 511 -1.51 48.35 8.20
N ILE A 512 -0.21 48.57 8.39
CA ILE A 512 0.47 48.18 9.63
C ILE A 512 -0.01 49.05 10.80
N ASP A 513 -0.86 48.50 11.65
CA ASP A 513 -1.40 49.14 12.84
C ASP A 513 -1.55 48.18 14.04
N PHE A 514 -2.19 48.67 15.11
CA PHE A 514 -2.32 47.90 16.34
C PHE A 514 -3.09 46.58 16.18
N ASN A 515 -3.94 46.46 15.15
CA ASN A 515 -4.67 45.25 14.86
C ASN A 515 -3.76 44.12 14.36
N ASP A 516 -2.65 44.44 13.70
CA ASP A 516 -1.65 43.44 13.30
C ASP A 516 -0.92 42.86 14.50
N LEU A 517 -0.50 43.74 15.43
CA LEU A 517 0.10 43.31 16.68
C LEU A 517 -0.88 42.43 17.48
N LEU A 518 -2.17 42.76 17.48
CA LEU A 518 -3.20 41.90 18.10
C LEU A 518 -3.36 40.57 17.38
N GLY A 519 -3.33 40.56 16.04
CA GLY A 519 -3.36 39.34 15.22
C GLY A 519 -2.20 38.43 15.57
N PHE A 520 -0.97 38.95 15.49
CA PHE A 520 0.25 38.23 15.86
C PHE A 520 0.19 37.72 17.30
N LEU A 521 -0.22 38.54 18.27
CA LEU A 521 -0.33 38.13 19.67
C LEU A 521 -1.34 36.99 19.88
N ASN A 522 -2.42 36.93 19.11
CA ASN A 522 -3.36 35.82 19.21
C ASN A 522 -2.72 34.51 18.74
N ASP A 523 -2.04 34.55 17.59
CA ASP A 523 -1.35 33.40 17.01
C ASP A 523 -0.18 32.96 17.90
N PHE A 524 0.61 33.92 18.39
CA PHE A 524 1.70 33.70 19.34
C PHE A 524 1.23 33.00 20.62
N ASN A 525 0.15 33.48 21.24
CA ASN A 525 -0.40 32.89 22.46
C ASN A 525 -1.05 31.51 22.22
N ALA A 526 -1.52 31.26 20.99
CA ALA A 526 -2.03 29.95 20.58
C ALA A 526 -0.91 28.95 20.25
N LEU A 527 0.36 29.40 20.23
CA LEU A 527 1.50 28.68 19.68
C LEU A 527 1.23 28.24 18.24
N ASP A 528 0.56 29.10 17.47
CA ASP A 528 0.33 28.87 16.05
C ASP A 528 1.69 28.93 15.33
N PRO A 529 2.07 27.93 14.52
CA PRO A 529 3.37 27.95 13.86
C PRO A 529 3.54 29.12 12.89
N CYS A 530 2.47 29.84 12.53
CA CYS A 530 2.57 31.10 11.81
C CYS A 530 3.25 32.22 12.59
N ALA A 531 3.24 32.15 13.93
CA ALA A 531 3.96 33.07 14.78
C ALA A 531 5.46 32.74 14.92
N ASP A 532 5.96 31.62 14.37
CA ASP A 532 7.40 31.29 14.31
C ASP A 532 8.06 32.08 13.17
N LEU A 533 8.47 33.31 13.46
CA LEU A 533 9.00 34.25 12.48
C LEU A 533 10.48 34.07 12.20
N ASN A 534 11.21 33.50 13.15
CA ASN A 534 12.63 33.21 12.99
C ASN A 534 12.87 31.85 12.29
N GLY A 535 11.85 30.98 12.25
CA GLY A 535 11.84 29.70 11.55
C GLY A 535 12.59 28.58 12.26
N ASP A 536 12.75 28.67 13.59
CA ASP A 536 13.47 27.66 14.39
C ASP A 536 12.60 26.48 14.85
N GLY A 537 11.30 26.54 14.54
CA GLY A 537 10.30 25.53 14.86
C GLY A 537 9.65 25.69 16.23
N VAL A 538 9.95 26.76 16.98
CA VAL A 538 9.43 27.00 18.32
C VAL A 538 8.93 28.44 18.43
N VAL A 539 7.61 28.61 18.59
CA VAL A 539 7.02 29.92 18.90
C VAL A 539 7.44 30.35 20.31
N ASP A 540 8.40 31.28 20.40
CA ASP A 540 8.95 31.78 21.65
C ASP A 540 9.26 33.28 21.65
N PHE A 541 9.86 33.77 22.73
CA PHE A 541 10.12 35.21 22.86
C PHE A 541 10.96 35.80 21.71
N ASN A 542 11.78 35.00 21.04
CA ASN A 542 12.58 35.45 19.90
C ASN A 542 11.69 35.80 18.70
N ASP A 543 10.59 35.09 18.47
CA ASP A 543 9.64 35.45 17.41
C ASP A 543 8.88 36.72 17.72
N PHE A 544 8.53 36.92 18.99
CA PHE A 544 7.94 38.17 19.44
C PHE A 544 8.89 39.37 19.18
N LEU A 545 10.18 39.19 19.43
CA LEU A 545 11.19 40.21 19.10
C LEU A 545 11.33 40.41 17.58
N GLU A 546 11.31 39.34 16.80
CA GLU A 546 11.36 39.41 15.33
C GLU A 546 10.15 40.18 14.78
N PHE A 547 8.93 39.87 15.26
CA PHE A 547 7.73 40.62 14.90
C PHE A 547 7.87 42.11 15.22
N LEU A 548 8.31 42.46 16.44
CA LEU A 548 8.49 43.86 16.83
C LEU A 548 9.53 44.58 15.98
N ASN A 549 10.59 43.89 15.55
CA ASN A 549 11.59 44.49 14.66
C ASN A 549 10.98 44.82 13.29
N ILE A 550 10.21 43.90 12.72
CA ILE A 550 9.54 44.08 11.43
C ILE A 550 8.45 45.16 11.54
N TYR A 551 7.60 45.09 12.57
CA TYR A 551 6.53 46.04 12.86
C TYR A 551 7.03 47.48 13.04
N ASN A 552 8.15 47.68 13.76
CA ASN A 552 8.73 49.01 13.97
C ASN A 552 9.53 49.52 12.76
N ALA A 553 10.04 48.63 11.91
CA ALA A 553 10.69 49.02 10.67
C ALA A 553 9.69 49.59 9.66
N GLY A 554 8.44 49.12 9.72
CA GLY A 554 7.35 49.55 8.85
C GLY A 554 7.53 49.13 7.39
N CYS A 555 6.68 49.73 6.55
CA CYS A 555 6.78 49.77 5.10
C CYS A 555 7.40 51.10 4.63
#